data_AF-A0A9Q3LHX3-F1
#
_entry.id   AF-A0A9Q3LHX3-F1
#
_cell.length_a   1.000
_cell.length_b   1.000
_cell.length_c   1.000
_cell.angle_alpha   90.00
_cell.angle_beta   90.00
_cell.angle_gamma   90.00
#
_symmetry.space_group_name_H-M   'P 1'
#
loop_
_entity.id
_entity.type
_entity.pdbx_description
1 polymer ?
#
loop_
_entity_poly.entity_id
_entity_poly.type
_entity_poly.pdbx_seq_one_letter_code
_entity_poly.pdbx_strand_id
1 'polypeptide(L)'
;MKFADKGTVVRTVLLLLALLNQTLLMFGKSPLNIQEDQVSQLADTLYAAGSAVFTIITTAAAWFKNNYVTAKGKKQQALLKINNLSK
;
A
#
# COMPACT_ATOMS: atom_id res chain seq x y z
N MET A 1 16.86 8.04 4.80
CA MET A 1 16.36 7.59 6.12
C MET A 1 15.73 6.22 5.90
N LYS A 2 16.28 5.14 6.47
CA LYS A 2 15.63 3.82 6.36
C LYS A 2 14.40 3.87 7.26
N PHE A 3 13.21 3.79 6.67
CA PHE A 3 11.99 3.54 7.43
C PHE A 3 12.19 2.23 8.22
N ALA A 4 11.77 2.21 9.49
CA ALA A 4 11.99 1.08 10.37
C ALA A 4 11.52 -0.24 9.72
N ASP A 5 12.26 -1.33 9.94
CA ASP A 5 11.90 -2.65 9.42
C ASP A 5 10.51 -3.06 9.92
N LYS A 6 9.71 -3.74 9.10
CA LYS A 6 8.35 -4.17 9.45
C LYS A 6 8.32 -4.92 10.79
N GLY A 7 9.29 -5.82 11.00
CA GLY A 7 9.39 -6.58 12.24
C GLY A 7 9.68 -5.70 13.45
N THR A 8 10.46 -4.63 13.27
CA THR A 8 10.69 -3.63 14.32
C THR A 8 9.41 -2.90 14.69
N VAL A 9 8.65 -2.44 13.70
CA VAL A 9 7.39 -1.71 13.94
C VAL A 9 6.38 -2.59 14.69
N VAL A 10 6.16 -3.83 14.23
CA VAL A 10 5.22 -4.76 14.89
C VAL A 10 5.62 -5.00 16.34
N ARG A 11 6.90 -5.28 16.61
CA ARG A 11 7.39 -5.49 17.99
C ARG A 11 7.21 -4.27 18.88
N THR A 12 7.46 -3.07 18.36
CA THR A 12 7.25 -1.84 19.14
C THR A 12 5.77 -1.64 19.49
N VAL A 13 4.86 -1.92 18.55
CA VAL A 13 3.41 -1.85 18.81
C VAL A 13 2.98 -2.88 19.86
N LEU A 14 3.46 -4.12 19.75
CA LEU A 14 3.15 -5.17 20.73
C LEU A 14 3.69 -4.84 22.12
N LEU A 15 4.89 -4.29 22.20
CA LEU A 15 5.46 -3.82 23.46
C LEU A 15 4.58 -2.76 24.11
N LEU A 16 4.10 -1.77 23.34
CA LEU A 16 3.22 -0.72 23.85
C LEU A 16 1.86 -1.29 24.30
N LEU A 17 1.29 -2.24 23.56
CA LEU A 17 0.06 -2.93 23.96
C LEU A 17 0.25 -3.73 25.26
N ALA A 18 1.39 -4.40 25.43
CA ALA A 18 1.73 -5.13 26.63
C ALA A 18 1.85 -4.20 27.85
N LEU A 19 2.55 -3.06 27.70
CA LEU A 19 2.65 -2.03 28.74
C LEU A 19 1.29 -1.45 29.08
N LEU A 20 0.44 -1.18 28.08
CA LEU A 20 -0.92 -0.69 28.31
C LEU A 20 -1.74 -1.73 29.09
N ASN A 21 -1.66 -3.00 28.72
CA ASN A 21 -2.31 -4.09 29.46
C ASN A 21 -1.82 -4.17 30.90
N GLN A 22 -0.51 -4.00 31.15
CA GLN A 22 0.04 -3.96 32.50
C GLN A 22 -0.53 -2.80 33.31
N THR A 23 -0.63 -1.59 32.73
CA THR A 23 -1.25 -0.44 33.40
C THR A 23 -2.74 -0.65 33.67
N LEU A 24 -3.49 -1.23 32.72
CA LEU A 24 -4.91 -1.54 32.89
C LEU A 24 -5.12 -2.48 34.07
N LEU A 25 -4.31 -3.54 34.16
CA LEU A 25 -4.34 -4.48 35.28
C LEU A 25 -4.03 -3.78 36.62
N MET A 26 -3.04 -2.87 36.66
CA MET A 26 -2.75 -2.06 37.86
C MET A 26 -3.93 -1.19 38.30
N PHE A 27 -4.75 -0.72 37.35
CA PHE A 27 -5.97 0.03 37.64
C PHE A 27 -7.23 -0.85 37.81
N GLY A 28 -7.08 -2.18 37.90
CA GLY A 28 -8.19 -3.13 38.04
C GLY A 28 -9.10 -3.23 36.81
N LYS A 29 -8.64 -2.79 35.64
CA LYS A 29 -9.34 -2.90 34.36
C LYS A 29 -8.98 -4.20 33.65
N SER A 30 -9.91 -4.70 32.85
CA SER A 30 -9.66 -5.86 31.99
C SER A 30 -8.65 -5.49 30.89
N PRO A 31 -7.70 -6.40 30.58
CA PRO A 31 -6.72 -6.18 29.52
C PRO A 31 -7.37 -6.18 28.14
N LEU A 32 -6.73 -5.51 27.18
CA LEU A 32 -7.10 -5.59 25.78
C LEU A 32 -6.76 -6.98 25.25
N ASN A 33 -7.76 -7.66 24.70
CA ASN A 33 -7.60 -8.96 24.05
C ASN A 33 -7.17 -8.79 22.58
N ILE A 34 -5.97 -8.23 22.39
CA ILE A 34 -5.32 -8.12 21.08
C ILE A 34 -4.16 -9.09 21.05
N GLN A 35 -4.19 -10.01 20.10
CA GLN A 35 -3.16 -11.03 19.92
C GLN A 35 -2.08 -10.54 18.94
N GLU A 36 -0.86 -11.10 19.06
CA GLU A 36 0.28 -10.72 18.23
C GLU A 36 0.05 -10.97 16.73
N ASP A 37 -0.55 -12.11 16.43
CA ASP A 37 -0.94 -12.51 15.08
C ASP A 37 -1.89 -11.50 14.44
N GLN A 38 -2.84 -10.93 15.19
CA GLN A 38 -3.77 -9.92 14.70
C GLN A 38 -3.05 -8.63 14.28
N VAL A 39 -2.06 -8.17 15.05
CA VAL A 39 -1.28 -6.96 14.73
C VAL A 39 -0.41 -7.20 13.50
N SER A 40 0.25 -8.36 13.42
CA SER A 40 1.05 -8.73 12.26
C SER A 40 0.19 -8.86 11.00
N GLN A 41 -0.95 -9.53 11.10
CA GLN A 41 -1.87 -9.75 10.00
C GLN A 41 -2.48 -8.43 9.50
N LEU A 42 -2.80 -7.50 10.39
CA LEU A 42 -3.27 -6.16 10.01
C LEU A 42 -2.19 -5.40 9.24
N ALA A 43 -0.94 -5.43 9.72
CA ALA A 43 0.18 -4.78 9.05
C ALA A 43 0.40 -5.36 7.64
N ASP A 44 0.38 -6.68 7.49
CA ASP A 44 0.56 -7.34 6.20
C ASP A 44 -0.60 -7.06 5.25
N THR A 45 -1.83 -7.05 5.75
CA THR A 45 -3.03 -6.76 4.96
C THR A 45 -3.00 -5.32 4.44
N LEU A 46 -2.65 -4.34 5.29
CA LEU A 46 -2.50 -2.95 4.88
C LEU A 46 -1.38 -2.77 3.85
N TYR A 47 -0.24 -3.44 4.04
CA TYR A 47 0.85 -3.42 3.07
C TYR A 47 0.44 -4.02 1.73
N ALA A 48 -0.22 -5.19 1.74
CA ALA A 48 -0.65 -5.87 0.53
C ALA A 48 -1.72 -5.06 -0.21
N ALA A 49 -2.74 -4.57 0.50
CA ALA A 49 -3.80 -3.74 -0.07
C ALA A 49 -3.24 -2.44 -0.65
N GLY A 50 -2.38 -1.74 0.09
CA GLY A 50 -1.72 -0.52 -0.39
C GLY A 50 -0.88 -0.76 -1.64
N SER A 51 -0.10 -1.85 -1.66
CA SER A 51 0.73 -2.23 -2.81
C SER A 51 -0.11 -2.59 -4.03
N ALA A 52 -1.21 -3.32 -3.84
CA ALA A 52 -2.12 -3.69 -4.91
C ALA A 52 -2.79 -2.44 -5.51
N VAL A 53 -3.33 -1.55 -4.69
CA VAL A 53 -3.94 -0.29 -5.14
C VAL A 53 -2.92 0.56 -5.90
N PHE A 54 -1.72 0.72 -5.37
CA PHE A 54 -0.64 1.46 -6.05
C PHE A 54 -0.31 0.85 -7.41
N THR A 55 -0.19 -0.47 -7.48
CA THR A 55 0.12 -1.20 -8.72
C THR A 55 -0.99 -1.02 -9.75
N ILE A 56 -2.26 -1.14 -9.34
CA ILE A 56 -3.41 -0.95 -10.22
C ILE A 56 -3.42 0.47 -10.79
N ILE A 57 -3.28 1.48 -9.93
CA ILE A 57 -3.31 2.89 -10.35
C ILE A 57 -2.16 3.20 -11.31
N THR A 58 -0.94 2.81 -10.95
CA THR A 58 0.25 3.09 -11.77
C THR A 58 0.20 2.37 -13.10
N THR A 59 -0.23 1.11 -13.13
CA THR A 59 -0.43 0.34 -14.36
C THR A 59 -1.51 0.95 -15.24
N ALA A 60 -2.66 1.30 -14.67
CA ALA A 60 -3.75 1.94 -15.41
C ALA A 60 -3.32 3.30 -15.98
N ALA A 61 -2.60 4.11 -15.20
CA ALA A 61 -2.07 5.39 -15.64
C ALA A 61 -1.04 5.24 -16.77
N ALA A 62 -0.13 4.27 -16.66
CA ALA A 62 0.86 3.97 -17.70
C ALA A 62 0.17 3.48 -18.98
N TRP A 63 -0.78 2.55 -18.87
CA TRP A 63 -1.58 2.06 -19.98
C TRP A 63 -2.33 3.21 -20.67
N PHE A 64 -3.00 4.07 -19.90
CA PHE A 64 -3.79 5.18 -20.46
C PHE A 64 -2.92 6.19 -21.21
N LYS A 65 -1.70 6.45 -20.72
CA LYS A 65 -0.73 7.33 -21.39
C LYS A 65 -0.10 6.69 -22.63
N ASN A 66 0.20 5.39 -22.58
CA ASN A 66 0.87 4.68 -23.66
C ASN A 66 -0.08 4.24 -24.79
N ASN A 67 -1.39 4.19 -24.52
CA ASN A 67 -2.38 3.96 -25.56
C ASN A 67 -2.87 5.29 -26.15
N TYR A 68 -3.25 5.27 -27.42
CA TYR A 68 -3.82 6.41 -28.13
C TYR A 68 -5.26 6.77 -27.68
N VAL A 69 -5.59 6.57 -26.40
CA VAL A 69 -6.89 6.88 -25.81
C VAL A 69 -7.01 8.38 -25.54
N THR A 70 -5.91 9.03 -25.16
CA THR A 70 -5.85 10.48 -24.95
C THR A 70 -5.92 11.26 -26.26
N ALA A 71 -6.40 12.51 -26.22
CA ALA A 71 -6.41 13.39 -27.39
C ALA A 71 -5.00 13.59 -27.99
N LYS A 72 -3.96 13.65 -27.13
CA LYS A 72 -2.55 13.71 -27.56
C LYS A 72 -2.13 12.42 -28.26
N GLY A 73 -2.50 11.27 -27.69
CA GLY A 73 -2.24 9.96 -28.28
C GLY A 73 -2.91 9.80 -29.65
N LYS A 74 -4.19 10.19 -29.80
CA LYS A 74 -4.88 10.15 -31.10
C LYS A 74 -4.17 11.00 -32.15
N LYS A 75 -3.70 12.20 -31.79
CA LYS A 75 -2.90 13.06 -32.69
C LYS A 75 -1.58 12.42 -33.09
N GLN A 76 -0.89 11.78 -32.14
CA GLN A 76 0.33 11.04 -32.41
C GLN A 76 0.08 9.87 -33.38
N GLN A 77 -0.99 9.09 -33.18
CA GLN A 77 -1.36 8.01 -34.08
C GLN A 77 -1.65 8.51 -35.50
N ALA A 78 -2.38 9.63 -35.62
CA ALA A 78 -2.66 10.24 -36.92
C ALA A 78 -1.37 10.66 -37.65
N LEU A 79 -0.43 11.30 -36.95
CA LEU A 79 0.88 11.66 -37.52
C LEU A 79 1.69 10.44 -37.94
N LEU A 80 1.72 9.39 -37.11
CA LEU A 80 2.45 8.15 -37.43
C LEU A 80 1.89 7.47 -38.68
N LYS A 81 0.56 7.45 -38.85
CA LYS A 81 -0.11 6.94 -40.05
C LYS A 81 0.22 7.75 -41.29
N ILE A 82 0.19 9.08 -41.19
CA ILE A 82 0.54 9.99 -42.31
C ILE A 82 1.97 9.73 -42.81
N ASN A 83 2.90 9.42 -41.90
CA ASN A 83 4.29 9.18 -42.24
C ASN A 83 4.61 7.71 -42.58
N ASN A 84 3.61 6.82 -42.69
CA ASN A 84 3.79 5.36 -42.88
C ASN A 84 4.68 4.71 -41.80
N LEU A 85 4.71 5.27 -40.59
CA LEU A 85 5.50 4.79 -39.45
C LEU A 85 4.69 3.88 -38.51
N SER A 86 3.41 3.65 -38.79
CA SER A 86 2.61 2.60 -38.15
C SER A 86 1.88 1.78 -39.21
N LYS A 87 1.67 0.49 -38.94
CA LYS A 87 0.77 -0.36 -39.72
C LYS A 87 -0.69 0.09 -39.59
#